data_AF-A0AAW6RRF6-F1
#
_entry.id   AF-A0AAW6RRF6-F1
#
_cell.length_a   1.000
_cell.length_b   1.000
_cell.length_c   1.000
_cell.angle_alpha   90.00
_cell.angle_beta   90.00
_cell.angle_gamma   90.00
#
_symmetry.space_group_name_H-M   'P 1'
#
loop_
_entity.id
_entity.type
_entity.pdbx_description
1 polymer ?
#
loop_
_entity_poly.entity_id
_entity_poly.type
_entity_poly.pdbx_seq_one_letter_code
_entity_poly.pdbx_strand_id
1 'polypeptide(L)'
;MSDFEEYIKVNYPRDYERQKRIYPDQRVEELYSEDYKMWNHQQTIIDDLKAQLNNMEQCYIGKKKQVEAVEHVLCELKESMVDFREMDLYDKGHRVTTEYVITDLEEALRGAND
;
A
#
# COMPACT_ATOMS: atom_id res chain seq x y z
N MET A 1 -14.68 15.77 23.54
CA MET A 1 -13.29 15.90 24.01
C MET A 1 -12.43 15.75 22.78
N SER A 2 -11.51 16.68 22.50
CA SER A 2 -10.59 16.53 21.36
C SER A 2 -9.54 15.45 21.67
N ASP A 3 -9.00 14.78 20.66
CA ASP A 3 -7.94 13.77 20.84
C ASP A 3 -6.72 14.36 21.56
N PHE A 4 -6.44 15.64 21.31
CA PHE A 4 -5.41 16.39 22.02
C PHE A 4 -5.74 16.58 23.51
N GLU A 5 -6.98 16.93 23.85
CA GLU A 5 -7.40 17.05 25.25
C GLU A 5 -7.31 15.70 25.98
N GLU A 6 -7.69 14.61 25.32
CA GLU A 6 -7.54 13.26 25.87
C GLU A 6 -6.06 12.90 26.07
N TYR A 7 -5.20 13.22 25.10
CA TYR A 7 -3.75 13.05 25.23
C TYR A 7 -3.18 13.81 26.44
N ILE A 8 -3.55 15.08 26.63
CA ILE A 8 -3.10 15.87 27.79
C ILE A 8 -3.63 15.27 29.09
N LYS A 9 -4.90 14.85 29.13
CA LYS A 9 -5.50 14.25 30.32
C LYS A 9 -4.83 12.95 30.74
N VAL A 10 -4.44 12.10 29.78
CA VAL A 10 -3.77 10.83 30.05
C VAL A 10 -2.31 11.04 30.47
N ASN A 11 -1.58 11.94 29.80
CA ASN A 11 -0.14 12.12 30.05
C ASN A 11 0.17 13.09 31.21
N TYR A 12 -0.71 14.06 31.46
CA TYR A 12 -0.52 15.10 32.48
C TYR A 12 -1.77 15.30 33.37
N PRO A 13 -2.31 14.24 34.01
CA PRO A 13 -3.61 14.28 34.69
C PRO A 13 -3.69 15.33 35.81
N ARG A 14 -2.63 15.46 36.62
CA ARG A 14 -2.62 16.44 37.75
C ARG A 14 -2.57 17.88 37.26
N ASP A 15 -1.82 18.15 36.20
CA ASP A 15 -1.71 19.50 35.66
C ASP A 15 -3.00 19.89 34.93
N TYR A 16 -3.59 18.95 34.17
CA TYR A 16 -4.89 19.11 33.55
C TYR A 16 -5.98 19.52 34.56
N GLU A 17 -6.12 18.79 35.67
CA GLU A 17 -7.10 19.12 36.71
C GLU A 17 -6.83 20.48 37.36
N ARG A 18 -5.56 20.82 37.60
CA ARG A 18 -5.17 22.10 38.17
C ARG A 18 -5.53 23.25 37.23
N GLN A 19 -5.17 23.14 35.95
CA GLN A 19 -5.46 24.16 34.95
C GLN A 19 -6.96 24.35 34.76
N LYS A 20 -7.74 23.27 34.69
CA LYS A 20 -9.22 23.35 34.60
C LYS A 20 -9.88 23.94 35.84
N ARG A 21 -9.26 23.82 37.03
CA ARG A 21 -9.75 24.49 38.23
C ARG A 21 -9.50 26.00 38.19
N ILE A 22 -8.34 26.42 37.69
CA ILE A 22 -7.93 27.84 37.65
C ILE A 22 -8.61 28.57 36.48
N TYR A 23 -8.73 27.90 35.33
CA TYR A 23 -9.27 28.44 34.08
C TYR A 23 -10.37 27.50 33.53
N PRO A 24 -11.54 27.42 34.19
CA PRO A 24 -12.60 26.46 33.82
C PRO A 24 -13.17 26.70 32.42
N ASP A 25 -13.30 27.96 32.03
CA ASP A 25 -13.88 28.36 30.74
C ASP A 25 -12.87 28.31 29.58
N GLN A 26 -11.59 28.12 29.88
CA GLN A 26 -10.56 28.13 28.85
C GLN A 26 -10.38 26.74 28.21
N ARG A 27 -10.20 26.77 26.90
CA ARG A 27 -9.95 25.59 26.09
C ARG A 27 -8.57 25.01 26.37
N VAL A 28 -8.45 23.68 26.31
CA VAL A 28 -7.19 22.99 26.56
C VAL A 28 -6.16 23.33 25.49
N GLU A 29 -6.62 23.54 24.25
CA GLU A 29 -5.76 23.97 23.15
C GLU A 29 -5.13 25.35 23.37
N GLU A 30 -5.80 26.23 24.13
CA GLU A 30 -5.29 27.56 24.47
C GLU A 30 -4.34 27.51 25.68
N LEU A 31 -4.67 26.69 26.68
CA LEU A 31 -3.83 26.48 27.88
C LEU A 31 -2.49 25.83 27.55
N TYR A 32 -2.47 24.95 26.54
CA TYR A 32 -1.30 24.22 26.06
C TYR A 32 -0.98 24.61 24.62
N SER A 33 -0.87 25.91 24.33
CA SER A 33 -0.79 26.43 22.95
C SER A 33 0.39 25.89 22.14
N GLU A 34 1.57 25.75 22.75
CA GLU A 34 2.76 25.25 22.07
C GLU A 34 2.68 23.75 21.83
N ASP A 35 2.20 22.99 22.82
CA ASP A 35 1.96 21.55 22.65
C ASP A 35 0.89 21.29 21.60
N TYR A 36 -0.14 22.14 21.53
CA TYR A 36 -1.18 22.05 20.52
C TYR A 36 -0.66 22.35 19.11
N LYS A 37 0.25 23.33 18.95
CA LYS A 37 0.92 23.58 17.67
C LYS A 37 1.77 22.38 17.25
N MET A 38 2.54 21.82 18.19
CA MET A 38 3.36 20.63 17.94
C MET A 38 2.49 19.43 17.55
N TRP A 39 1.38 19.23 18.25
CA TRP A 39 0.39 18.20 17.95
C TRP A 39 -0.14 18.35 16.52
N ASN A 40 -0.59 19.54 16.13
CA ASN A 40 -1.11 19.77 14.78
C ASN A 40 -0.03 19.54 13.70
N HIS A 41 1.21 19.93 13.97
CA HIS A 41 2.33 19.67 13.07
C HIS A 41 2.57 18.16 12.89
N GLN A 42 2.61 17.41 13.99
CA GLN A 42 2.74 15.95 13.96
C GLN A 42 1.55 15.28 13.26
N GLN A 43 0.32 15.75 13.51
CA GLN A 43 -0.87 15.24 12.86
C GLN A 43 -0.80 15.43 11.33
N THR A 44 -0.31 16.58 10.88
CA THR A 44 -0.10 16.86 9.45
C THR A 44 0.89 15.88 8.83
N ILE A 45 2.00 15.58 9.52
CA ILE A 45 2.98 14.59 9.07
C ILE A 45 2.36 13.19 9.02
N ILE A 46 1.59 12.81 10.04
CA ILE A 46 0.92 11.51 10.10
C ILE A 46 -0.09 11.37 8.94
N ASP A 47 -0.84 12.41 8.65
CA ASP A 47 -1.84 12.40 7.57
C ASP A 47 -1.17 12.32 6.20
N ASP A 48 -0.05 13.01 5.99
CA ASP A 48 0.76 12.90 4.77
C ASP A 48 1.33 11.47 4.61
N LEU A 49 1.90 10.89 5.67
CA LEU A 49 2.41 9.52 5.65
C LEU A 49 1.30 8.49 5.37
N LYS A 50 0.11 8.68 5.94
CA LYS A 50 -1.06 7.83 5.64
C LYS A 50 -1.47 7.93 4.17
N ALA A 51 -1.46 9.14 3.60
CA ALA A 51 -1.78 9.35 2.20
C ALA A 51 -0.74 8.67 1.29
N GLN A 52 0.55 8.81 1.60
CA GLN A 52 1.62 8.12 0.88
C GLN A 52 1.48 6.60 0.96
N LEU A 53 1.20 6.05 2.15
CA LEU A 53 0.99 4.62 2.34
C LEU A 53 -0.19 4.10 1.53
N ASN A 54 -1.34 4.78 1.59
CA ASN A 54 -2.52 4.39 0.81
C ASN A 54 -2.23 4.43 -0.70
N ASN A 55 -1.50 5.42 -1.18
CA ASN A 55 -1.09 5.48 -2.59
C ASN A 55 -0.18 4.31 -2.97
N MET A 56 0.76 3.93 -2.10
CA MET A 56 1.61 2.75 -2.31
C MET A 56 0.81 1.44 -2.32
N GLU A 57 -0.15 1.29 -1.41
CA GLU A 57 -1.04 0.12 -1.36
C GLU A 57 -1.87 -0.01 -2.65
N GLN A 58 -2.44 1.09 -3.14
CA GLN A 58 -3.17 1.09 -4.41
C GLN A 58 -2.26 0.72 -5.60
N CYS A 59 -1.03 1.25 -5.64
CA CYS A 59 -0.05 0.89 -6.64
C CYS A 59 0.29 -0.61 -6.60
N TYR A 60 0.51 -1.15 -5.40
CA TYR A 60 0.81 -2.56 -5.20
C TYR A 60 -0.36 -3.47 -5.64
N ILE A 61 -1.59 -3.13 -5.26
CA ILE A 61 -2.80 -3.87 -5.68
C ILE A 61 -2.93 -3.86 -7.20
N GLY A 62 -2.70 -2.71 -7.85
CA GLY A 62 -2.73 -2.59 -9.31
C GLY A 62 -1.69 -3.50 -9.98
N LYS A 63 -0.44 -3.44 -9.53
CA LYS A 63 0.64 -4.30 -10.04
C LYS A 63 0.37 -5.78 -9.80
N LYS A 64 -0.12 -6.15 -8.63
CA LYS A 64 -0.47 -7.54 -8.30
C LYS A 64 -1.49 -8.10 -9.28
N LYS A 65 -2.55 -7.35 -9.59
CA LYS A 65 -3.55 -7.75 -10.60
C LYS A 65 -2.94 -7.95 -12.00
N GLN A 66 -1.98 -7.10 -12.38
CA GLN A 66 -1.28 -7.25 -13.66
C GLN A 66 -0.43 -8.52 -13.69
N VAL A 67 0.30 -8.81 -12.61
CA VAL A 67 1.09 -10.04 -12.46
C VAL A 67 0.17 -11.27 -12.51
N GLU A 68 -0.91 -11.28 -11.73
CA GLU A 68 -1.88 -12.39 -11.72
C GLU A 68 -2.51 -12.63 -13.10
N ALA A 69 -2.79 -11.57 -13.87
CA ALA A 69 -3.30 -11.70 -15.23
C ALA A 69 -2.27 -12.34 -16.18
N VAL A 70 -0.99 -11.98 -16.05
CA VAL A 70 0.10 -12.58 -16.84
C VAL A 70 0.32 -14.04 -16.45
N GLU A 71 0.31 -14.35 -15.14
CA GLU A 71 0.39 -15.73 -14.63
C GLU A 71 -0.74 -16.61 -15.18
N HIS A 72 -1.97 -16.07 -15.24
CA HIS A 72 -3.11 -16.80 -15.80
C HIS A 72 -2.90 -17.15 -17.28
N VAL A 73 -2.52 -16.17 -18.11
CA VAL A 73 -2.25 -16.38 -19.54
C VAL A 73 -1.11 -17.39 -19.73
N LEU A 74 -0.06 -17.30 -18.92
CA LEU A 74 1.05 -18.26 -18.97
C LEU A 74 0.58 -19.68 -18.67
N CYS A 75 -0.28 -19.88 -17.67
CA CYS A 75 -0.87 -21.18 -17.36
C CYS A 75 -1.71 -21.70 -18.53
N GLU A 76 -2.61 -20.89 -19.09
CA GLU A 76 -3.43 -21.28 -20.24
C GLU A 76 -2.59 -21.68 -21.46
N LEU A 77 -1.53 -20.90 -21.75
CA LEU A 77 -0.60 -21.23 -22.83
C LEU A 77 0.09 -22.57 -22.57
N LYS A 78 0.62 -22.79 -21.36
CA LYS A 78 1.26 -24.05 -20.99
C LYS A 78 0.30 -25.23 -21.11
N GLU A 79 -0.93 -25.09 -20.63
CA GLU A 79 -1.97 -26.12 -20.73
C GLU A 79 -2.31 -26.43 -22.18
N SER A 80 -2.45 -25.42 -23.03
CA SER A 80 -2.72 -25.61 -24.47
C SER A 80 -1.61 -26.40 -25.19
N MET A 81 -0.38 -26.36 -24.66
CA MET A 81 0.78 -27.03 -25.22
C MET A 81 0.98 -28.47 -24.73
N VAL A 82 0.31 -28.90 -23.66
CA VAL A 82 0.52 -30.25 -23.05
C VAL A 82 0.20 -31.37 -24.04
N ASP A 83 -0.92 -31.26 -24.76
CA ASP A 83 -1.39 -32.27 -25.71
C ASP A 83 -1.21 -31.83 -27.18
N PHE A 84 -0.46 -30.76 -27.43
CA PHE A 84 -0.25 -30.23 -28.77
C PHE A 84 0.56 -31.22 -29.62
N ARG A 85 0.04 -31.57 -30.80
CA ARG A 85 0.71 -32.46 -31.75
C ARG A 85 1.10 -31.70 -33.00
N GLU A 86 2.39 -31.64 -33.26
CA GLU A 86 2.96 -31.08 -34.49
C GLU A 86 2.71 -32.06 -35.65
N MET A 87 1.86 -31.68 -36.62
CA MET A 87 1.57 -32.49 -37.82
C MET A 87 2.24 -31.92 -39.08
N ASP A 88 2.41 -30.60 -39.15
CA ASP A 88 3.03 -29.93 -40.28
C ASP A 88 3.97 -28.77 -39.86
N LEU A 89 4.49 -28.05 -40.87
CA LEU A 89 5.39 -26.92 -40.64
C LEU A 89 4.69 -25.69 -40.02
N TYR A 90 3.37 -25.56 -40.19
CA TYR A 90 2.61 -24.49 -39.56
C TYR A 90 2.49 -24.76 -38.05
N ASP A 91 2.13 -25.99 -37.69
CA ASP A 91 2.07 -26.44 -36.29
C ASP A 91 3.44 -26.30 -35.61
N LYS A 92 4.51 -26.61 -36.33
CA LYS A 92 5.88 -26.41 -35.84
C LYS A 92 6.18 -24.96 -35.54
N GLY A 93 5.80 -24.07 -36.46
CA GLY A 93 5.94 -22.62 -36.28
C GLY A 93 5.16 -22.15 -35.05
N HIS A 94 3.90 -22.58 -34.92
CA HIS A 94 3.04 -22.27 -33.79
C HIS A 94 3.66 -22.73 -32.45
N ARG A 95 4.11 -23.99 -32.35
CA ARG A 95 4.76 -24.53 -31.15
C ARG A 95 5.97 -23.70 -30.75
N VAL A 96 6.87 -23.45 -31.69
CA VAL A 96 8.12 -22.71 -31.42
C VAL A 96 7.82 -21.29 -30.97
N THR A 97 6.91 -20.58 -31.65
CA THR A 97 6.53 -19.22 -31.24
C THR A 97 5.89 -19.20 -29.86
N THR A 98 5.00 -20.15 -29.54
CA THR A 98 4.37 -20.24 -28.21
C THR A 98 5.39 -20.57 -27.12
N GLU A 99 6.38 -21.44 -27.36
CA GLU A 99 7.46 -21.72 -26.42
C GLU A 99 8.32 -20.49 -26.13
N TYR A 100 8.64 -19.68 -27.15
CA TYR A 100 9.32 -18.40 -26.96
C TYR A 100 8.50 -17.44 -26.09
N VAL A 101 7.21 -17.28 -26.39
CA VAL A 101 6.32 -16.43 -25.58
C VAL A 101 6.24 -16.91 -24.14
N ILE A 102 6.11 -18.23 -23.91
CA ILE A 102 6.12 -18.81 -22.55
C ILE A 102 7.42 -18.44 -21.82
N THR A 103 8.57 -18.56 -22.50
CA THR A 103 9.88 -18.22 -21.92
C THR A 103 9.97 -16.74 -21.55
N ASP A 104 9.58 -15.85 -22.46
CA ASP A 104 9.58 -14.41 -22.22
C ASP A 104 8.67 -14.02 -21.04
N LEU A 105 7.50 -14.64 -20.93
CA LEU A 105 6.57 -14.41 -19.81
C LEU A 105 7.12 -14.93 -18.48
N GLU A 106 7.78 -16.09 -18.46
CA GLU A 106 8.45 -16.61 -17.26
C GLU A 106 9.61 -15.74 -16.79
N GLU A 107 10.37 -15.17 -17.71
CA GLU A 107 11.43 -14.21 -17.39
C GLU A 107 10.84 -12.89 -16.86
N ALA A 108 9.80 -12.37 -17.50
CA ALA A 108 9.11 -11.17 -17.06
C ALA A 108 8.52 -11.32 -15.64
N LEU A 109 7.96 -12.49 -15.31
CA LEU A 109 7.40 -12.78 -13.98
C LEU A 109 8.47 -12.97 -12.90
N ARG A 110 9.64 -13.53 -13.25
CA ARG A 110 10.79 -13.58 -12.34
C ARG A 110 11.33 -12.19 -12.02
N GLY A 111 11.08 -11.22 -12.89
CA GLY A 111 11.60 -9.86 -12.79
C GLY A 111 13.09 -9.81 -13.15
N ALA A 112 13.63 -8.59 -13.21
CA ALA A 112 15.07 -8.42 -13.29
C ALA A 112 15.68 -8.87 -11.95
N ASN A 113 16.39 -10.00 -11.95
CA ASN A 113 17.32 -10.32 -10.87
C ASN A 113 18.49 -9.32 -10.97
N ASP A 114 18.34 -8.17 -10.31
CA ASP A 114 19.45 -7.28 -9.90
C ASP A 114 19.64 -7.37 -8.38
#